data_AF-A0A3B9WP03-F1
#
_entry.id   AF-A0A3B9WP03-F1
#
_cell.length_a   1.000
_cell.length_b   1.000
_cell.length_c   1.000
_cell.angle_alpha   90.00
_cell.angle_beta   90.00
_cell.angle_gamma   90.00
#
_symmetry.space_group_name_H-M   'P 1'
#
loop_
_entity.id
_entity.type
_entity.pdbx_description
1 polymer ?
#
loop_
_entity_poly.entity_id
_entity_poly.type
_entity_poly.pdbx_seq_one_letter_code
_entity_poly.pdbx_strand_id
1 'polypeptide(L)'
;NLVYIGDTGRYPYGNKPADDVRGYAKELAWSLVREYGAKMIVVACNTAASVALGELVDELPVPVIGVIDPGARALVRVTRNNKVGVIGTVGTIAS
;
A
#
# COMPACT_ATOMS: atom_id res chain seq x y z
N ASN A 1 -3.14 -5.59 -19.61
CA ASN A 1 -4.32 -5.98 -18.78
C ASN A 1 -4.10 -5.50 -17.36
N LEU A 2 -5.16 -4.99 -16.74
CA LEU A 2 -5.18 -4.46 -15.38
C LEU A 2 -6.32 -5.15 -14.64
N VAL A 3 -6.09 -5.57 -13.40
CA VAL A 3 -7.12 -6.05 -12.48
C VAL A 3 -7.05 -5.16 -11.25
N TYR A 4 -8.19 -4.67 -10.79
CA TYR A 4 -8.30 -3.79 -9.63
C TYR A 4 -9.27 -4.39 -8.63
N ILE A 5 -8.82 -4.53 -7.39
CA ILE A 5 -9.66 -4.95 -6.26
C ILE A 5 -9.73 -3.79 -5.26
N GLY A 6 -10.94 -3.31 -5.02
CA GLY A 6 -11.24 -2.35 -3.98
C GLY A 6 -12.02 -3.01 -2.86
N ASP A 7 -11.47 -3.03 -1.65
CA ASP A 7 -12.08 -3.67 -0.49
C ASP A 7 -13.11 -2.76 0.21
N THR A 8 -14.23 -2.52 -0.48
CA THR A 8 -15.30 -1.63 0.00
C THR A 8 -16.03 -2.18 1.22
N GLY A 9 -16.03 -3.50 1.44
CA GLY A 9 -16.68 -4.15 2.57
C GLY A 9 -15.99 -3.91 3.92
N ARG A 10 -14.67 -3.68 3.91
CA ARG A 10 -13.87 -3.38 5.11
C ARG A 10 -13.33 -1.96 5.12
N TYR A 11 -13.78 -1.10 4.20
CA TYR A 11 -13.42 0.33 4.21
C TYR A 11 -14.04 1.06 5.42
N PRO A 12 -13.39 2.10 5.98
CA PRO A 12 -12.04 2.58 5.71
C PRO A 12 -10.97 1.83 6.53
N TYR A 13 -9.75 1.75 6.00
CA TYR A 13 -8.61 1.14 6.71
C TYR A 13 -7.95 2.10 7.70
N GLY A 14 -8.07 3.41 7.50
CA GLY A 14 -7.27 4.43 8.18
C GLY A 14 -7.39 4.48 9.71
N ASN A 15 -8.43 3.89 10.28
CA ASN A 15 -8.70 3.82 11.72
C ASN A 15 -8.71 2.38 12.27
N LYS A 16 -8.28 1.40 11.46
CA LYS A 16 -8.24 0.00 11.86
C LYS A 16 -6.89 -0.37 12.49
N PRO A 17 -6.84 -1.42 13.33
CA PRO A 17 -5.59 -2.01 13.78
C PRO A 17 -4.67 -2.37 12.60
N ALA A 18 -3.37 -2.12 12.75
CA ALA A 18 -2.41 -2.39 11.68
C ALA A 18 -2.37 -3.87 11.27
N ASP A 19 -2.52 -4.78 12.23
CA ASP A 19 -2.54 -6.23 11.99
C ASP A 19 -3.75 -6.68 11.16
N ASP A 20 -4.92 -6.07 11.40
CA ASP A 20 -6.11 -6.32 10.58
C ASP A 20 -5.86 -5.87 9.14
N VAL A 21 -5.30 -4.68 8.94
CA VAL A 21 -5.00 -4.13 7.61
C VAL A 21 -3.96 -4.98 6.88
N ARG A 22 -2.94 -5.49 7.58
CA ARG A 22 -1.96 -6.45 7.03
C ARG A 22 -2.65 -7.72 6.55
N GLY A 23 -3.52 -8.29 7.38
CA GLY A 23 -4.30 -9.48 7.04
C GLY A 23 -5.12 -9.28 5.77
N TYR A 24 -5.87 -8.17 5.69
CA TYR A 24 -6.68 -7.87 4.51
C TYR A 24 -5.83 -7.64 3.26
N ALA A 25 -4.71 -6.91 3.39
CA ALA A 25 -3.81 -6.66 2.27
C ALA A 25 -3.20 -7.97 1.71
N LYS A 26 -2.79 -8.89 2.59
CA LYS A 26 -2.28 -10.22 2.19
C LYS A 26 -3.33 -11.05 1.47
N GLU A 27 -4.55 -11.10 2.00
CA GLU A 27 -5.68 -11.81 1.38
C GLU A 27 -5.91 -11.34 -0.06
N LEU A 28 -6.02 -10.01 -0.26
CA LEU A 28 -6.30 -9.42 -1.57
C LEU A 28 -5.13 -9.54 -2.55
N ALA A 29 -3.90 -9.43 -2.05
CA ALA A 29 -2.73 -9.55 -2.92
C ALA A 29 -2.52 -11.01 -3.37
N TRP A 30 -2.75 -11.99 -2.49
CA TRP A 30 -2.71 -13.40 -2.87
C TRP A 30 -3.82 -13.77 -3.85
N SER A 31 -5.04 -13.23 -3.71
CA SER A 31 -6.12 -13.50 -4.68
C SER A 31 -5.78 -12.94 -6.07
N LEU A 32 -5.21 -11.73 -6.15
CA LEU A 32 -4.69 -11.17 -7.41
C LEU A 32 -3.67 -12.09 -8.09
N VAL A 33 -2.75 -12.67 -7.32
CA VAL A 33 -1.74 -13.60 -7.86
C VAL A 33 -2.37 -14.92 -8.30
N ARG A 34 -3.15 -15.56 -7.42
CA ARG A 34 -3.65 -16.94 -7.63
C ARG A 34 -4.80 -17.02 -8.63
N GLU A 35 -5.73 -16.08 -8.58
CA GLU A 35 -6.97 -16.15 -9.35
C GLU A 35 -6.86 -15.41 -10.68
N TYR A 36 -6.06 -14.34 -10.72
CA TYR A 36 -5.93 -13.49 -11.90
C TYR A 36 -4.54 -13.58 -12.57
N GLY A 37 -3.62 -14.37 -12.03
CA GLY A 37 -2.27 -14.52 -12.57
C GLY A 37 -1.50 -13.20 -12.60
N ALA A 38 -1.71 -12.32 -11.60
CA ALA A 38 -1.06 -11.03 -11.56
C ALA A 38 0.47 -11.19 -11.53
N LYS A 39 1.14 -10.59 -12.51
CA LYS A 39 2.61 -10.61 -12.66
C LYS A 39 3.34 -9.51 -11.88
N MET A 40 2.59 -8.61 -11.26
CA MET A 40 3.05 -7.48 -10.44
C MET A 40 1.85 -6.95 -9.66
N ILE A 41 2.08 -6.50 -8.44
CA ILE A 41 1.07 -5.91 -7.56
C ILE A 41 1.40 -4.43 -7.29
N VAL A 42 0.38 -3.58 -7.32
CA VAL A 42 0.48 -2.17 -6.89
C VAL A 42 -0.44 -1.97 -5.70
N VAL A 43 0.14 -1.63 -4.55
CA VAL A 43 -0.61 -1.28 -3.33
C VAL A 43 -0.99 0.20 -3.41
N ALA A 44 -2.17 0.47 -3.97
CA ALA A 44 -2.65 1.82 -4.27
C ALA A 44 -3.14 2.61 -3.03
N CYS A 45 -3.48 1.92 -1.93
CA CYS A 45 -3.94 2.54 -0.70
C CYS A 45 -2.75 2.94 0.20
N ASN A 46 -2.64 4.22 0.58
CA ASN A 46 -1.58 4.70 1.47
C ASN A 46 -1.54 3.96 2.80
N THR A 47 -2.68 3.69 3.42
CA THR A 47 -2.72 2.98 4.71
C THR A 47 -2.24 1.53 4.58
N ALA A 48 -2.68 0.80 3.55
CA ALA A 48 -2.18 -0.55 3.31
C ALA A 48 -0.68 -0.55 2.97
N ALA A 49 -0.23 0.40 2.14
CA ALA A 49 1.17 0.56 1.80
C ALA A 49 2.03 0.90 3.03
N SER A 50 1.52 1.69 3.97
CA SER A 50 2.25 2.09 5.18
C SER A 50 2.49 0.94 6.15
N VAL A 51 1.59 -0.05 6.22
CA VAL A 51 1.68 -1.11 7.24
C VAL A 51 2.03 -2.49 6.70
N ALA A 52 1.75 -2.78 5.43
CA ALA A 52 1.83 -4.13 4.86
C ALA A 52 2.83 -4.29 3.71
N LEU A 53 3.37 -3.19 3.14
CA LEU A 53 4.18 -3.28 1.92
C LEU A 53 5.40 -4.19 2.06
N GLY A 54 6.14 -4.10 3.17
CA GLY A 54 7.33 -4.92 3.41
C GLY A 54 7.01 -6.41 3.41
N GLU A 55 6.02 -6.82 4.22
CA GLU A 55 5.58 -8.22 4.29
C GLU A 55 5.08 -8.74 2.93
N LEU A 56 4.38 -7.91 2.15
CA LEU A 56 3.93 -8.30 0.80
C LEU A 56 5.11 -8.49 -0.16
N VAL A 57 6.14 -7.64 -0.08
CA VAL A 57 7.37 -7.78 -0.87
C VAL A 57 8.09 -9.09 -0.53
N ASP A 58 8.14 -9.45 0.76
CA ASP A 58 8.84 -10.65 1.23
C ASP A 58 8.07 -11.95 0.92
N GLU A 59 6.73 -11.92 0.94
CA GLU A 59 5.90 -13.11 0.80
C GLU A 59 5.47 -13.43 -0.63
N LEU A 60 5.29 -12.41 -1.49
CA LEU A 60 4.72 -12.62 -2.82
C LEU A 60 5.80 -12.99 -3.85
N PRO A 61 5.50 -13.93 -4.77
CA PRO A 61 6.46 -14.36 -5.79
C PRO A 61 6.59 -13.37 -6.96
N VAL A 62 5.95 -12.19 -6.87
CA VAL A 62 5.91 -11.17 -7.92
C VAL A 62 6.28 -9.80 -7.35
N PRO A 63 6.82 -8.88 -8.17
CA PRO A 63 7.15 -7.54 -7.68
C PRO A 63 5.94 -6.83 -7.09
N VAL A 64 6.15 -6.17 -5.95
CA VAL A 64 5.14 -5.36 -5.26
C VAL A 64 5.64 -3.92 -5.16
N ILE A 65 4.80 -2.97 -5.55
CA ILE A 65 5.12 -1.54 -5.52
C ILE A 65 4.08 -0.81 -4.69
N GLY A 66 4.52 0.00 -3.74
CA GLY A 66 3.68 0.90 -2.95
C GLY A 66 3.64 2.33 -3.49
N VAL A 67 2.72 3.13 -2.96
CA VAL A 67 2.50 4.53 -3.37
C VAL A 67 3.32 5.55 -2.58
N ILE A 68 3.90 5.16 -1.43
CA ILE A 68 4.62 6.09 -0.53
C ILE A 68 5.99 6.48 -1.10
N ASP A 69 6.85 5.50 -1.41
CA ASP A 69 8.21 5.77 -1.90
C ASP A 69 8.26 6.61 -3.19
N PRO A 70 7.40 6.37 -4.21
CA PRO A 70 7.35 7.25 -5.38
C PRO A 70 7.02 8.70 -5.01
N GLY A 71 6.09 8.91 -4.08
CA GLY A 71 5.73 10.24 -3.57
C GLY A 71 6.90 10.90 -2.84
N ALA A 72 7.55 10.18 -1.93
CA ALA A 72 8.72 10.68 -1.21
C ALA A 72 9.87 11.08 -2.17
N ARG A 73 10.19 10.22 -3.15
CA ARG A 73 11.22 10.53 -4.16
C ARG A 73 10.87 11.75 -5.00
N ALA A 74 9.59 11.94 -5.35
CA ALA A 74 9.15 13.13 -6.07
C ALA A 74 9.35 14.39 -5.22
N LEU A 75 8.99 14.34 -3.93
CA LEU A 75 9.13 15.47 -3.01
C LEU A 75 10.59 15.91 -2.83
N VAL A 76 11.52 14.95 -2.70
CA VAL A 76 12.96 15.24 -2.61
C VAL A 76 13.47 15.97 -3.85
N ARG A 77 12.95 15.67 -5.05
CA ARG A 77 13.39 16.32 -6.30
C ARG A 77 12.88 17.75 -6.47
N VAL A 78 11.75 18.09 -5.84
CA VAL A 78 11.06 19.37 -6.09
C VAL A 78 11.16 20.36 -4.94
N THR A 79 11.48 19.91 -3.72
CA THR A 79 11.63 20.81 -2.58
C THR A 79 12.81 21.77 -2.78
N ARG A 80 12.62 23.03 -2.37
CA ARG A 80 13.65 24.08 -2.45
C ARG A 80 14.24 24.46 -1.10
N ASN A 81 13.54 24.13 -0.02
CA ASN A 81 13.87 24.52 1.35
C ASN A 81 13.98 23.34 2.30
N ASN A 82 13.90 22.10 1.78
CA ASN A 82 13.95 20.85 2.53
C ASN A 82 12.86 20.72 3.63
N LYS A 83 11.77 21.49 3.55
CA LYS A 83 10.60 21.36 4.43
C LYS A 83 9.44 20.74 3.67
N VAL A 84 8.94 19.61 4.17
CA VAL A 84 7.87 18.84 3.53
C VAL A 84 6.80 18.53 4.57
N GLY A 85 5.55 18.82 4.23
CA GLY A 85 4.39 18.37 5.00
C GLY A 85 3.79 17.11 4.39
N VAL A 86 3.35 16.20 5.25
CA VAL A 86 2.64 14.97 4.85
C VAL A 86 1.30 14.95 5.58
N ILE A 87 0.24 14.65 4.85
CA ILE A 87 -1.11 14.44 5.40
C ILE A 87 -1.59 13.04 5.02
N GLY A 88 -2.34 12.41 5.90
CA GLY A 88 -2.79 11.03 5.72
C GLY A 88 -3.81 10.63 6.76
N THR A 89 -4.28 9.39 6.68
CA THR A 89 -5.12 8.80 7.74
C THR A 89 -4.31 8.60 9.01
N VAL A 90 -4.99 8.42 10.14
CA VAL A 90 -4.33 8.17 11.44
C VAL A 90 -3.36 6.99 11.34
N GLY A 91 -3.80 5.87 10.75
CA GLY A 91 -2.96 4.70 10.54
C GLY A 91 -1.77 4.93 9.61
N THR A 92 -1.88 5.83 8.62
CA THR A 92 -0.76 6.16 7.72
C THR A 92 0.27 7.06 8.41
N ILE A 93 -0.18 7.97 9.26
CA ILE A 93 0.73 8.92 9.95
C ILE A 93 1.42 8.26 11.15
N ALA A 94 0.81 7.24 11.75
CA ALA A 94 1.35 6.56 12.94
C ALA A 94 2.23 5.33 12.62
N SER A 95 2.39 4.95 11.35
CA SER A 95 3.12 3.76 10.90
C SER A 95 4.64 3.89 10.97
#